data_AF-A0A7Y2JCT6-F1
#
_entry.id   AF-A0A7Y2JCT6-F1
#
_cell.length_a   1.000
_cell.length_b   1.000
_cell.length_c   1.000
_cell.angle_alpha   90.00
_cell.angle_beta   90.00
_cell.angle_gamma   90.00
#
_symmetry.space_group_name_H-M   'P 1'
#
loop_
_entity.id
_entity.type
_entity.pdbx_description
1 polymer ?
#
loop_
_entity_poly.entity_id
_entity_poly.type
_entity_poly.pdbx_seq_one_letter_code
_entity_poly.pdbx_strand_id
1 'polypeptide(L)'
;VWGTDFPYLRSVFCEDCRKSPAWRWEYRMSLAEGKRIARALGVPASYDFRIDVADRTPTGRARNVRLTSGGGMRVIKASRVRQAAGYAKVKSLWMEIDPVGDGWRFSGNGYGHGVGMCQWGANGMAQWGAGYRKILARYYPKTRVASRSGRPDPWARGAGGRP
;
A
#
# COMPACT_ATOMS: atom_id res chain seq x y z
N VAL A 1 2.30 -0.65 9.16
CA VAL A 1 2.64 -1.63 8.10
C VAL A 1 3.60 -2.70 8.61
N TRP A 2 4.71 -2.34 9.28
CA TRP A 2 5.67 -3.31 9.84
C TRP A 2 5.76 -3.37 11.38
N GLY A 3 4.85 -2.70 12.09
CA GLY A 3 4.76 -2.79 13.56
C GLY A 3 5.68 -1.87 14.34
N THR A 4 6.70 -1.28 13.69
CA THR A 4 7.58 -0.27 14.28
C THR A 4 7.14 1.14 13.87
N ASP A 5 7.04 2.06 14.84
CA ASP A 5 6.84 3.49 14.58
C ASP A 5 8.20 4.17 14.41
N PHE A 6 8.31 4.99 13.37
CA PHE A 6 9.52 5.78 13.11
C PHE A 6 9.11 7.26 13.02
N PRO A 7 9.80 8.19 13.70
CA PRO A 7 9.41 9.60 13.73
C PRO A 7 9.28 10.26 12.36
N TYR A 8 10.00 9.74 11.36
CA TYR A 8 10.05 10.21 9.98
C TYR A 8 9.17 9.42 9.00
N LEU A 9 8.46 8.38 9.46
CA LEU A 9 7.50 7.61 8.64
C LEU A 9 6.06 7.84 9.11
N ARG A 10 5.65 9.11 9.07
CA ARG A 10 4.28 9.52 9.43
C ARG A 10 3.35 9.40 8.22
N SER A 11 2.06 9.22 8.49
CA SER A 11 1.05 9.27 7.44
C SER A 11 0.94 10.70 6.92
N VAL A 12 1.12 10.87 5.61
CA VAL A 12 1.03 12.17 4.95
C VAL A 12 -0.08 12.09 3.92
N PHE A 13 -1.02 13.02 4.00
CA PHE A 13 -2.09 13.13 3.02
C PHE A 13 -1.50 13.47 1.63
N CYS A 14 -1.97 12.83 0.58
CA CYS A 14 -1.43 12.98 -0.77
C CYS A 14 -2.58 13.00 -1.78
N GLU A 15 -2.94 14.18 -2.28
CA GLU A 15 -3.92 14.32 -3.37
C GLU A 15 -3.28 14.32 -4.76
N ASP A 16 -1.98 14.63 -4.81
CA ASP A 16 -1.21 14.78 -6.04
C ASP A 16 -1.06 13.47 -6.83
N CYS A 17 -1.49 12.33 -6.26
CA CYS A 17 -1.50 11.03 -6.91
C CYS A 17 -2.84 10.63 -7.54
N ARG A 18 -3.85 11.52 -7.55
CA ARG A 18 -5.15 11.29 -8.21
C ARG A 18 -5.04 10.95 -9.71
N LYS A 19 -4.00 11.44 -10.39
CA LYS A 19 -3.72 11.11 -11.81
C LYS A 19 -3.06 9.74 -12.01
N SER A 20 -2.77 8.99 -10.94
CA SER A 20 -2.16 7.68 -11.05
C SER A 20 -3.13 6.69 -11.71
N PRO A 21 -2.70 5.90 -12.71
CA PRO A 21 -3.50 4.81 -13.26
C PRO A 21 -3.85 3.72 -12.24
N ALA A 22 -3.14 3.69 -11.10
CA ALA A 22 -3.40 2.79 -9.99
C ALA A 22 -4.11 3.49 -8.82
N TRP A 23 -4.64 4.71 -9.01
CA TRP A 23 -5.40 5.44 -8.01
C TRP A 23 -6.56 4.58 -7.49
N ARG A 24 -7.30 3.95 -8.41
CA ARG A 24 -8.26 2.88 -8.15
C ARG A 24 -7.85 1.65 -8.94
N TRP A 25 -8.09 0.48 -8.37
CA TRP A 25 -7.87 -0.79 -9.06
C TRP A 25 -8.94 -1.80 -8.68
N GLU A 26 -9.25 -2.69 -9.62
CA GLU A 26 -10.11 -3.85 -9.43
C GLU A 26 -9.36 -5.09 -9.92
N TYR A 27 -9.58 -6.20 -9.25
CA TYR A 27 -9.09 -7.51 -9.63
C TYR A 27 -10.15 -8.57 -9.26
N ARG A 28 -10.55 -9.37 -10.24
CA ARG A 28 -11.47 -10.50 -10.02
C ARG A 28 -10.68 -11.78 -9.82
N MET A 29 -10.89 -12.41 -8.68
CA MET A 29 -10.29 -13.67 -8.29
C MET A 29 -11.35 -14.77 -8.42
N SER A 30 -11.09 -15.78 -9.25
CA SER A 30 -11.99 -16.94 -9.34
C SER A 30 -11.89 -17.84 -8.09
N LEU A 31 -12.88 -18.72 -7.90
CA LEU A 31 -12.85 -19.72 -6.84
C LEU A 31 -11.56 -20.55 -6.89
N ALA A 32 -11.20 -21.03 -8.08
CA ALA A 32 -10.02 -21.85 -8.30
C ALA A 32 -8.72 -21.13 -7.92
N GLU A 33 -8.60 -19.85 -8.28
CA GLU A 33 -7.45 -19.03 -7.90
C GLU A 33 -7.40 -18.79 -6.39
N GLY A 34 -8.53 -18.46 -5.76
CA GLY A 34 -8.61 -18.29 -4.31
C GLY A 34 -8.20 -19.56 -3.56
N LYS A 35 -8.70 -20.72 -3.99
CA LYS A 35 -8.33 -22.02 -3.40
C LYS A 35 -6.83 -22.33 -3.58
N ARG A 36 -6.23 -21.99 -4.73
CA ARG A 36 -4.79 -22.14 -4.95
C ARG A 36 -3.97 -21.26 -4.00
N ILE A 37 -4.38 -20.00 -3.81
CA ILE A 37 -3.73 -19.06 -2.88
C ILE A 37 -3.86 -19.57 -1.44
N ALA A 38 -5.04 -20.03 -1.02
CA ALA A 38 -5.25 -20.59 0.31
C ALA A 38 -4.33 -21.78 0.59
N ARG A 39 -4.22 -22.72 -0.36
CA ARG A 39 -3.31 -23.87 -0.25
C ARG A 39 -1.84 -23.45 -0.15
N ALA A 40 -1.41 -22.47 -0.95
CA ALA A 40 -0.04 -21.91 -0.87
C ALA A 40 0.24 -21.23 0.47
N LEU A 41 -0.80 -20.80 1.19
CA LEU A 41 -0.72 -20.24 2.55
C LEU A 41 -0.92 -21.30 3.65
N GLY A 42 -1.01 -22.58 3.29
CA GLY A 42 -1.22 -23.67 4.24
C GLY A 42 -2.65 -23.78 4.78
N VAL A 43 -3.63 -23.24 4.07
CA VAL A 43 -5.05 -23.29 4.44
C VAL A 43 -5.79 -24.24 3.49
N PRO A 44 -6.42 -25.32 4.01
CA PRO A 44 -7.32 -26.15 3.22
C PRO A 44 -8.45 -25.33 2.61
N ALA A 45 -8.89 -25.70 1.41
CA ALA A 45 -9.90 -24.93 0.67
C ALA A 45 -10.94 -25.86 0.03
N SER A 46 -12.00 -26.13 0.79
CA SER A 46 -13.19 -26.92 0.48
C SER A 46 -14.23 -26.11 -0.30
N TYR A 47 -15.44 -26.64 -0.48
CA TYR A 47 -16.51 -25.99 -1.26
C TYR A 47 -17.06 -24.71 -0.61
N ASP A 48 -16.98 -24.59 0.72
CA ASP A 48 -17.47 -23.46 1.53
C ASP A 48 -16.43 -22.35 1.73
N PHE A 49 -15.35 -22.37 0.94
CA PHE A 49 -14.21 -21.47 1.09
C PHE A 49 -14.62 -20.00 0.97
N ARG A 50 -14.25 -19.17 1.95
CA ARG A 50 -14.50 -17.72 1.99
C ARG A 50 -13.24 -16.93 2.31
N ILE A 51 -13.18 -15.71 1.79
CA ILE A 51 -12.10 -14.74 1.99
C ILE A 51 -12.72 -13.40 2.39
N ASP A 52 -12.32 -12.86 3.54
CA ASP A 52 -12.82 -11.59 4.04
C ASP A 52 -11.70 -10.75 4.68
N VAL A 53 -11.81 -9.43 4.68
CA VAL A 53 -10.92 -8.59 5.50
C VAL A 53 -11.29 -8.79 6.96
N ALA A 54 -10.34 -9.27 7.78
CA ALA A 54 -10.59 -9.56 9.19
C ALA A 54 -10.54 -8.30 10.05
N ASP A 55 -9.52 -7.46 9.83
CA ASP A 55 -9.33 -6.20 10.54
C ASP A 55 -8.38 -5.27 9.77
N ARG A 56 -8.36 -4.00 10.20
CA ARG A 56 -7.63 -2.91 9.53
C ARG A 56 -6.62 -2.23 10.45
N THR A 57 -5.65 -1.55 9.84
CA THR A 57 -4.80 -0.58 10.52
C THR A 57 -5.59 0.71 10.79
N PRO A 58 -5.15 1.59 11.71
CA PRO A 58 -5.78 2.90 11.92
C PRO A 58 -5.86 3.76 10.64
N THR A 59 -4.94 3.52 9.69
CA THR A 59 -4.94 4.17 8.38
C THR A 59 -5.85 3.46 7.35
N GLY A 60 -6.79 2.61 7.75
CA GLY A 60 -7.77 1.97 6.86
C GLY A 60 -7.28 0.78 6.01
N ARG A 61 -5.99 0.41 6.08
CA ARG A 61 -5.44 -0.71 5.29
C ARG A 61 -5.76 -2.04 5.95
N ALA A 62 -6.11 -3.07 5.17
CA ALA A 62 -6.25 -4.43 5.66
C ALA A 62 -4.96 -4.86 6.37
N ARG A 63 -5.11 -5.26 7.64
CA ARG A 63 -4.02 -5.81 8.45
C ARG A 63 -4.00 -7.32 8.32
N ASN A 64 -5.17 -7.94 8.46
CA ASN A 64 -5.35 -9.37 8.32
C ASN A 64 -6.54 -9.70 7.42
N VAL A 65 -6.47 -10.88 6.81
CA VAL A 65 -7.51 -11.51 5.98
C VAL A 65 -7.91 -12.81 6.66
N ARG A 66 -9.21 -13.04 6.76
CA ARG A 66 -9.81 -14.27 7.25
C ARG A 66 -10.03 -15.21 6.07
N LEU A 67 -9.55 -16.44 6.21
CA LEU A 67 -9.80 -17.55 5.30
C LEU A 67 -10.62 -18.60 6.06
N THR A 68 -11.83 -18.86 5.60
CA THR A 68 -12.75 -19.83 6.23
C THR A 68 -12.96 -21.00 5.30
N SER A 69 -12.82 -22.24 5.79
CA SER A 69 -13.13 -23.44 5.00
C SER A 69 -13.28 -24.70 5.87
N GLY A 70 -14.22 -25.58 5.51
CA GLY A 70 -14.42 -26.89 6.13
C GLY A 70 -14.73 -26.79 7.62
N GLY A 71 -15.47 -25.76 8.03
CA GLY A 71 -15.75 -25.46 9.44
C GLY A 71 -14.57 -24.84 10.22
N GLY A 72 -13.40 -24.70 9.59
CA GLY A 72 -12.22 -24.05 10.17
C GLY A 72 -12.05 -22.59 9.73
N MET A 73 -11.34 -21.81 10.54
CA MET A 73 -10.97 -20.43 10.23
C MET A 73 -9.46 -20.21 10.47
N ARG A 74 -8.81 -19.50 9.55
CA ARG A 74 -7.44 -19.01 9.71
C ARG A 74 -7.36 -17.52 9.42
N VAL A 75 -6.67 -16.77 10.27
CA VAL A 75 -6.40 -15.35 10.08
C VAL A 75 -4.96 -15.19 9.63
N ILE A 76 -4.77 -14.64 8.44
CA ILE A 76 -3.46 -14.48 7.79
C ILE A 76 -3.18 -12.99 7.59
N LYS A 77 -1.92 -12.57 7.75
CA LYS A 77 -1.51 -11.20 7.43
C LYS A 77 -1.91 -10.85 5.99
N ALA A 78 -2.58 -9.72 5.80
CA ALA A 78 -3.04 -9.27 4.49
C ALA A 78 -1.87 -9.10 3.49
N SER A 79 -0.68 -8.77 3.98
CA SER A 79 0.55 -8.71 3.18
C SER A 79 0.94 -10.06 2.55
N ARG A 80 0.72 -11.18 3.25
CA ARG A 80 0.98 -12.53 2.70
C ARG A 80 -0.04 -12.91 1.64
N VAL A 81 -1.32 -12.58 1.85
CA VAL A 81 -2.37 -12.79 0.84
C VAL A 81 -2.05 -11.97 -0.42
N ARG A 82 -1.70 -10.69 -0.25
CA ARG A 82 -1.28 -9.82 -1.35
C ARG A 82 -0.05 -10.37 -2.10
N GLN A 83 0.93 -10.90 -1.39
CA GLN A 83 2.10 -11.54 -2.00
C GLN A 83 1.72 -12.78 -2.80
N ALA A 84 0.90 -13.67 -2.23
CA ALA A 84 0.48 -14.92 -2.88
C ALA A 84 -0.44 -14.67 -4.10
N ALA A 85 -1.27 -13.63 -4.06
CA ALA A 85 -2.08 -13.20 -5.21
C ALA A 85 -1.23 -12.52 -6.31
N GLY A 86 -0.08 -11.96 -5.95
CA GLY A 86 0.79 -11.19 -6.83
C GLY A 86 0.52 -9.68 -6.76
N TYR A 87 1.59 -8.89 -6.65
CA TYR A 87 1.51 -7.44 -6.44
C TYR A 87 0.91 -6.66 -7.61
N ALA A 88 0.91 -7.22 -8.82
CA ALA A 88 0.26 -6.61 -9.98
C ALA A 88 -1.28 -6.72 -9.92
N LYS A 89 -1.81 -7.78 -9.28
CA LYS A 89 -3.24 -8.04 -9.13
C LYS A 89 -3.80 -7.32 -7.89
N VAL A 90 -3.19 -7.56 -6.73
CA VAL A 90 -3.54 -6.88 -5.46
C VAL A 90 -2.53 -5.77 -5.21
N LYS A 91 -2.83 -4.58 -5.72
CA LYS A 91 -1.85 -3.50 -5.84
C LYS A 91 -1.48 -2.85 -4.52
N SER A 92 -2.38 -2.85 -3.54
CA SER A 92 -2.11 -2.32 -2.19
C SER A 92 -2.85 -3.10 -1.10
N LEU A 93 -2.59 -2.76 0.16
CA LEU A 93 -3.39 -3.25 1.30
C LEU A 93 -4.58 -2.35 1.61
N TRP A 94 -4.79 -1.27 0.85
CA TRP A 94 -6.03 -0.52 0.92
C TRP A 94 -7.03 -1.21 0.00
N MET A 95 -7.62 -2.28 0.49
CA MET A 95 -8.46 -3.16 -0.30
C MET A 95 -9.77 -3.51 0.40
N GLU A 96 -10.78 -3.77 -0.42
CA GLU A 96 -12.04 -4.44 -0.10
C GLU A 96 -12.07 -5.79 -0.81
N ILE A 97 -12.77 -6.75 -0.22
CA ILE A 97 -12.95 -8.10 -0.77
C ILE A 97 -14.44 -8.40 -0.70
N ASP A 98 -15.10 -8.39 -1.85
CA ASP A 98 -16.53 -8.69 -1.96
C ASP A 98 -16.73 -10.04 -2.66
N PRO A 99 -17.60 -10.93 -2.17
CA PRO A 99 -18.00 -12.11 -2.93
C PRO A 99 -18.70 -11.69 -4.24
N VAL A 100 -18.36 -12.34 -5.35
CA VAL A 100 -19.02 -12.13 -6.64
C VAL A 100 -19.03 -13.43 -7.44
N GLY A 101 -20.22 -13.92 -7.80
CA GLY A 101 -20.36 -15.24 -8.41
C GLY A 101 -19.79 -16.33 -7.51
N ASP A 102 -18.90 -17.16 -8.05
CA ASP A 102 -18.18 -18.20 -7.32
C ASP A 102 -16.86 -17.71 -6.68
N GLY A 103 -16.47 -16.46 -6.93
CA GLY A 103 -15.19 -15.90 -6.53
C GLY A 103 -15.32 -14.60 -5.75
N TRP A 104 -14.33 -13.73 -5.92
CA TRP A 104 -14.22 -12.46 -5.20
C TRP A 104 -13.81 -11.34 -6.13
N ARG A 105 -14.39 -10.16 -5.89
CA ARG A 105 -13.88 -8.89 -6.41
C ARG A 105 -13.03 -8.24 -5.34
N PHE A 106 -11.75 -8.11 -5.64
CA PHE A 106 -10.85 -7.25 -4.89
C PHE A 106 -10.90 -5.86 -5.51
N SER A 107 -11.13 -4.84 -4.70
CA SER A 107 -11.04 -3.45 -5.13
C SER A 107 -10.18 -2.66 -4.16
N GLY A 108 -9.57 -1.57 -4.61
CA GLY A 108 -8.73 -0.80 -3.71
C GLY A 108 -8.16 0.46 -4.31
N ASN A 109 -7.34 1.14 -3.50
CA ASN A 109 -6.69 2.39 -3.89
C ASN A 109 -5.17 2.33 -3.78
N GLY A 110 -4.50 2.97 -4.72
CA GLY A 110 -3.04 3.11 -4.77
C GLY A 110 -2.29 1.81 -5.09
N TYR A 111 -0.96 1.94 -5.23
CA TYR A 111 -0.03 0.84 -5.49
C TYR A 111 1.10 0.88 -4.48
N GLY A 112 1.39 -0.26 -3.85
CA GLY A 112 2.54 -0.44 -2.96
C GLY A 112 2.16 -0.59 -1.49
N HIS A 113 3.16 -0.48 -0.63
CA HIS A 113 3.00 -0.66 0.81
C HIS A 113 2.49 0.59 1.54
N GLY A 114 2.57 1.78 0.91
CA GLY A 114 2.02 3.02 1.45
C GLY A 114 2.78 3.59 2.64
N VAL A 115 4.11 3.43 2.69
CA VAL A 115 5.00 4.00 3.71
C VAL A 115 6.04 4.88 3.02
N GLY A 116 6.35 6.04 3.61
CA GLY A 116 7.32 6.98 3.05
C GLY A 116 6.75 7.74 1.85
N MET A 117 7.51 7.78 0.75
CA MET A 117 7.21 8.64 -0.39
C MET A 117 6.23 8.02 -1.39
N CYS A 118 5.15 8.76 -1.70
CA CYS A 118 4.32 8.47 -2.87
C CYS A 118 5.00 8.98 -4.13
N GLN A 119 5.49 8.08 -4.99
CA GLN A 119 6.20 8.45 -6.23
C GLN A 119 5.34 9.33 -7.15
N TRP A 120 4.05 9.01 -7.30
CA TRP A 120 3.12 9.82 -8.08
C TRP A 120 2.90 11.20 -7.48
N GLY A 121 2.77 11.28 -6.15
CA GLY A 121 2.62 12.58 -5.50
C GLY A 121 3.91 13.41 -5.55
N ALA A 122 5.08 12.79 -5.48
CA ALA A 122 6.36 13.45 -5.70
C ALA A 122 6.46 14.02 -7.13
N ASN A 123 6.07 13.24 -8.14
CA ASN A 123 6.00 13.71 -9.52
C ASN A 123 4.99 14.86 -9.69
N GLY A 124 3.80 14.74 -9.08
CA GLY A 124 2.82 15.83 -9.06
C GLY A 124 3.40 17.10 -8.45
N MET A 125 3.98 17.03 -7.26
CA MET A 125 4.64 18.18 -6.64
C MET A 125 5.74 18.79 -7.54
N ALA A 126 6.54 17.96 -8.22
CA ALA A 126 7.58 18.42 -9.15
C ALA A 126 6.99 19.16 -10.36
N GLN A 127 5.89 18.66 -10.93
CA GLN A 127 5.16 19.31 -12.03
C GLN A 127 4.59 20.69 -11.62
N TRP A 128 4.36 20.91 -10.33
CA TRP A 128 3.92 22.20 -9.76
C TRP A 128 5.10 23.05 -9.26
N GLY A 129 6.34 22.73 -9.65
CA GLY A 129 7.54 23.51 -9.35
C GLY A 129 8.19 23.23 -7.99
N ALA A 130 7.73 22.21 -7.24
CA ALA A 130 8.39 21.85 -5.98
C ALA A 130 9.73 21.16 -6.23
N GLY A 131 10.82 21.73 -5.71
CA GLY A 131 12.12 21.06 -5.69
C GLY A 131 12.17 19.84 -4.76
N TYR A 132 13.15 18.95 -4.99
CA TYR A 132 13.28 17.67 -4.28
C TYR A 132 13.30 17.80 -2.75
N ARG A 133 13.87 18.87 -2.19
CA ARG A 133 13.89 19.09 -0.74
C ARG A 133 12.48 19.26 -0.15
N LYS A 134 11.61 20.01 -0.84
CA LYS A 134 10.22 20.22 -0.42
C LYS A 134 9.43 18.92 -0.51
N ILE A 135 9.69 18.12 -1.54
CA ILE A 135 9.11 16.79 -1.71
C ILE A 135 9.55 15.86 -0.57
N LEU A 136 10.85 15.75 -0.30
CA LEU A 136 11.38 14.90 0.77
C LEU A 136 10.89 15.34 2.16
N ALA A 137 10.89 16.64 2.45
CA ALA A 137 10.41 17.17 3.72
C ALA A 137 8.92 16.86 3.96
N ARG A 138 8.10 16.79 2.89
CA ARG A 138 6.71 16.36 2.97
C ARG A 138 6.59 14.90 3.38
N TYR A 139 7.33 13.99 2.75
CA TYR A 139 7.18 12.54 2.96
C TYR A 139 7.99 11.98 4.13
N TYR A 140 9.05 12.68 4.53
CA TYR A 140 9.96 12.31 5.61
C TYR A 140 10.12 13.46 6.59
N PRO A 141 9.05 13.81 7.35
CA PRO A 141 9.12 14.91 8.30
C PRO A 141 10.23 14.66 9.32
N LYS A 142 10.84 15.74 9.82
CA LYS A 142 11.96 15.69 10.78
C LYS A 142 13.26 15.08 10.23
N THR A 143 13.39 14.88 8.93
CA THR A 143 14.66 14.54 8.29
C THR A 143 15.33 15.78 7.69
N ARG A 144 16.64 15.69 7.43
CA ARG A 144 17.38 16.70 6.69
C ARG A 144 18.17 16.04 5.57
N VAL A 145 18.25 16.73 4.44
CA VAL A 145 19.17 16.33 3.36
C VAL A 145 20.58 16.66 3.82
N ALA A 146 21.47 15.67 3.79
CA ALA A 146 22.88 15.83 4.10
C ALA A 146 23.71 15.26 2.96
N SER A 147 24.87 15.86 2.70
CA SER A 147 25.86 15.23 1.80
C SER A 147 26.53 14.06 2.52
N ARG A 148 26.95 13.06 1.76
CA ARG A 148 27.63 11.85 2.30
C ARG A 148 28.94 12.16 3.04
N SER A 149 29.51 13.36 2.87
CA SER A 149 30.75 13.80 3.52
C SER A 149 30.52 14.54 4.84
N GLY A 150 29.27 14.65 5.32
CA GLY A 150 28.93 15.47 6.50
C GLY A 150 29.04 16.97 6.25
N ARG A 151 29.44 17.40 5.04
CA ARG A 151 29.46 18.81 4.66
C ARG A 151 28.04 19.30 4.38
N PRO A 152 27.69 20.53 4.77
CA PRO A 152 26.43 21.14 4.38
C PRO A 152 26.27 21.06 2.86
N ASP A 153 25.10 20.63 2.41
CA ASP A 153 24.76 20.62 0.98
C ASP A 153 24.91 22.06 0.43
N PRO A 154 25.77 22.31 -0.58
CA PRO A 154 25.98 23.65 -1.14
C PRO A 154 24.69 24.31 -1.63
N TRP A 155 23.70 23.49 -1.95
CA TRP A 155 22.40 23.93 -2.46
C TRP A 155 21.36 24.15 -1.34
N ALA A 156 21.71 23.98 -0.06
CA ALA A 156 20.79 24.11 1.08
C ALA A 156 20.20 25.52 1.25
N ARG A 157 20.82 26.54 0.64
CA ARG A 157 20.25 27.90 0.52
C ARG A 157 19.64 28.05 -0.87
N GLY A 158 18.35 27.78 -0.98
CA GLY A 158 17.67 27.85 -2.28
C GLY A 158 16.16 27.64 -2.20
N ALA A 159 15.50 28.22 -1.20
CA ALA A 159 14.06 28.51 -1.22
C ALA A 159 13.84 30.00 -1.52
N GLY A 160 14.67 30.56 -2.41
CA GLY A 160 14.65 31.96 -2.80
C GLY A 160 14.80 32.06 -4.31
N GLY A 161 13.78 31.62 -5.04
CA GLY A 161 13.48 32.17 -6.35
C GLY A 161 12.42 33.26 -6.17
N ARG A 162 12.84 34.51 -6.31
CA ARG A 162 12.05 35.72 -6.59
C ARG A 162 12.80 36.46 -7.72
N PRO A 163 12.17 37.32 -8.54
CA PRO A 163 10.75 37.49 -8.87
C PRO A 163 10.33 36.71 -10.12
#